data_AF-A0A7Y1ZID8-F1
#
_entry.id   AF-A0A7Y1ZID8-F1
#
_cell.length_a   1.000
_cell.length_b   1.000
_cell.length_c   1.000
_cell.angle_alpha   90.00
_cell.angle_beta   90.00
_cell.angle_gamma   90.00
#
_symmetry.space_group_name_H-M   'P 1'
#
loop_
_entity.id
_entity.type
_entity.pdbx_description
1 polymer ?
#
loop_
_entity_poly.entity_id
_entity_poly.type
_entity_poly.pdbx_seq_one_letter_code
_entity_poly.pdbx_strand_id
1 'polypeptide(L)'
;RLYTDGVFQFPDGRAKLLALPWTDNNEKPDLDFPFWLNSGRVVEHFHTRTRTGKVGNCNKFSPTAYMEINPDAAAELGVGHMEYVRLVSRRGDAVVLAQHTQRVPYNMVFVPFHFYDCVNRLSLGLLDPHSRQPAFKQAAVRIEQVDQLEAARLNREMRAY
;
A
#
# COMPACT_ATOMS: atom_id res chain seq x y z
N ARG A 1 0.36 17.43 30.33
CA ARG A 1 1.38 16.50 29.77
C ARG A 1 1.40 15.29 30.69
N LEU A 2 1.38 14.07 30.17
CA LEU A 2 1.36 12.86 31.02
C LEU A 2 2.76 12.54 31.55
N TYR A 3 2.82 11.87 32.71
CA TYR A 3 4.03 11.30 33.32
C TYR A 3 5.17 12.31 33.60
N THR A 4 4.85 13.59 33.79
CA THR A 4 5.86 14.63 34.08
C THR A 4 6.55 14.46 35.43
N ASP A 5 5.95 13.70 36.32
CA ASP A 5 6.44 13.29 37.64
C ASP A 5 7.18 11.95 37.62
N GLY A 6 7.27 11.28 36.46
CA GLY A 6 7.87 9.97 36.31
C GLY A 6 7.04 8.81 36.88
N VAL A 7 5.77 9.04 37.22
CA VAL A 7 4.89 8.00 37.79
C VAL A 7 4.06 7.35 36.68
N PHE A 8 4.39 6.10 36.35
CA PHE A 8 3.70 5.32 35.32
C PHE A 8 2.51 4.51 35.89
N GLN A 9 1.60 4.09 35.02
CA GLN A 9 0.40 3.30 35.37
C GLN A 9 0.72 1.81 35.62
N PHE A 10 1.70 1.55 36.47
CA PHE A 10 2.08 0.22 36.97
C PHE A 10 2.09 0.22 38.50
N PRO A 11 1.89 -0.93 39.18
CA PRO A 11 1.82 -0.98 40.64
C PRO A 11 3.02 -0.36 41.38
N ASP A 12 4.22 -0.37 40.77
CA ASP A 12 5.44 0.21 41.33
C ASP A 12 5.77 1.62 40.79
N GLY A 13 4.88 2.21 39.98
CA GLY A 13 5.06 3.53 39.39
C GLY A 13 6.16 3.63 38.32
N ARG A 14 6.81 2.52 37.93
CA ARG A 14 7.97 2.52 37.02
C ARG A 14 7.60 2.05 35.62
N ALA A 15 8.20 2.68 34.60
CA ALA A 15 8.14 2.17 33.23
C ALA A 15 8.75 0.76 33.12
N LYS A 16 8.19 -0.08 32.27
CA LYS A 16 8.69 -1.44 32.00
C LYS A 16 9.44 -1.47 30.68
N LEU A 17 10.70 -1.89 30.72
CA LEU A 17 11.48 -2.18 29.52
C LEU A 17 11.27 -3.65 29.16
N LEU A 18 10.84 -3.92 27.93
CA LEU A 18 10.57 -5.26 27.44
C LEU A 18 11.58 -5.60 26.35
N ALA A 19 12.41 -6.62 26.60
CA ALA A 19 13.26 -7.21 25.57
C ALA A 19 12.45 -8.24 24.79
N LEU A 20 12.44 -8.11 23.46
CA LEU A 20 11.73 -9.02 22.58
C LEU A 20 12.72 -9.76 21.66
N PRO A 21 12.54 -11.07 21.42
CA PRO A 21 13.34 -11.78 20.42
C PRO A 21 12.99 -11.26 19.02
N TRP A 22 13.99 -11.14 18.15
CA TRP A 22 13.76 -10.83 16.75
C TRP A 22 13.18 -12.05 16.04
N THR A 23 12.14 -11.83 15.23
CA THR A 23 11.48 -12.87 14.43
C THR A 23 11.35 -12.38 13.00
N ASP A 24 11.75 -13.21 12.03
CA ASP A 24 11.71 -12.89 10.60
C ASP A 24 10.64 -13.73 9.91
N ASN A 25 9.40 -13.26 9.94
CA ASN A 25 8.25 -13.91 9.34
C ASN A 25 7.65 -13.10 8.18
N ASN A 26 8.36 -12.07 7.73
CA ASN A 26 7.87 -11.17 6.71
C ASN A 26 7.98 -11.81 5.33
N GLU A 27 6.97 -11.57 4.51
CA GLU A 27 7.09 -11.82 3.08
C GLU A 27 8.16 -10.91 2.50
N LYS A 28 9.04 -11.50 1.69
CA LYS A 28 10.14 -10.79 1.01
C LYS A 28 10.00 -10.97 -0.51
N PRO A 29 10.50 -10.02 -1.30
CA PRO A 29 10.65 -10.20 -2.72
C PRO A 29 11.52 -11.41 -3.04
N ASP A 30 11.16 -12.08 -4.13
CA ASP A 30 11.88 -13.20 -4.72
C ASP A 30 11.85 -13.10 -6.25
N LEU A 31 12.23 -14.17 -6.93
CA LEU A 31 12.28 -14.21 -8.39
C LEU A 31 10.88 -14.07 -9.04
N ASP A 32 9.82 -14.54 -8.35
CA ASP A 32 8.45 -14.51 -8.87
C ASP A 32 7.73 -13.18 -8.55
N PHE A 33 8.11 -12.52 -7.45
CA PHE A 33 7.54 -11.28 -6.95
C PHE A 33 8.66 -10.29 -6.55
N PRO A 34 9.31 -9.62 -7.51
CA PRO A 34 10.57 -8.91 -7.27
C PRO A 34 10.45 -7.53 -6.59
N PHE A 35 9.25 -7.00 -6.43
CA PHE A 35 9.04 -5.67 -5.84
C PHE A 35 8.50 -5.75 -4.40
N TRP A 36 9.07 -4.93 -3.53
CA TRP A 36 8.44 -4.60 -2.25
C TRP A 36 7.17 -3.77 -2.49
N LEU A 37 6.05 -4.16 -1.90
CA LEU A 37 4.83 -3.38 -1.87
C LEU A 37 4.64 -2.72 -0.51
N ASN A 38 4.62 -1.39 -0.51
CA ASN A 38 4.15 -0.60 0.62
C ASN A 38 2.78 0.02 0.29
N SER A 39 1.99 0.28 1.33
CA SER A 39 0.68 0.92 1.22
C SER A 39 0.63 2.18 2.08
N GLY A 40 -0.29 3.10 1.80
CA GLY A 40 -0.42 4.27 2.66
C GLY A 40 -1.57 5.19 2.30
N ARG A 41 -1.46 6.42 2.78
CA ARG A 41 -2.49 7.44 2.60
C ARG A 41 -2.09 8.45 1.55
N VAL A 42 -3.11 9.08 0.98
CA VAL A 42 -2.97 10.33 0.25
C VAL A 42 -3.74 11.43 0.99
N VAL A 43 -3.39 12.68 0.72
CA VAL A 43 -3.93 13.85 1.44
C VAL A 43 -5.41 14.06 1.09
N GLU A 44 -5.78 13.75 -0.14
CA GLU A 44 -7.10 14.02 -0.72
C GLU A 44 -8.20 13.15 -0.09
N HIS A 45 -7.85 11.97 0.43
CA HIS A 45 -8.81 10.96 0.83
C HIS A 45 -8.63 10.51 2.28
N PHE A 46 -9.76 10.31 2.96
CA PHE A 46 -9.78 9.77 4.31
C PHE A 46 -10.35 8.35 4.31
N HIS A 47 -9.54 7.39 4.74
CA HIS A 47 -9.87 5.96 4.80
C HIS A 47 -10.58 5.47 3.52
N THR A 48 -11.76 4.88 3.65
CA THR A 48 -12.51 4.22 2.57
C THR A 48 -13.27 5.20 1.67
N ARG A 49 -12.94 6.49 1.70
CA ARG A 49 -13.53 7.53 0.83
C ARG A 49 -15.04 7.71 0.96
N THR A 50 -15.69 7.16 1.99
CA THR A 50 -17.16 7.22 2.18
C THR A 50 -17.70 8.66 2.22
N ARG A 51 -16.87 9.62 2.63
CA ARG A 51 -17.15 11.07 2.55
C ARG A 51 -16.31 11.77 1.48
N THR A 52 -14.97 11.62 1.51
CA THR A 52 -14.07 12.36 0.60
C THR A 52 -14.23 11.96 -0.86
N GLY A 53 -14.67 10.72 -1.14
CA GLY A 53 -15.00 10.26 -2.49
C GLY A 53 -16.25 10.91 -3.10
N LYS A 54 -17.04 11.66 -2.31
CA LYS A 54 -18.17 12.47 -2.81
C LYS A 54 -17.78 13.92 -3.08
N VAL A 55 -16.56 14.34 -2.70
CA VAL A 55 -16.08 15.70 -2.86
C VAL A 55 -15.36 15.81 -4.21
N GLY A 56 -15.94 16.60 -5.13
CA GLY A 56 -15.41 16.76 -6.49
C GLY A 56 -13.94 17.19 -6.54
N ASN A 57 -13.53 18.13 -5.67
CA ASN A 57 -12.13 18.58 -5.59
C ASN A 57 -11.16 17.45 -5.19
N CYS A 58 -11.51 16.62 -4.21
CA CYS A 58 -10.67 15.48 -3.82
C CYS A 58 -10.50 14.50 -4.99
N ASN A 59 -11.58 14.21 -5.71
CA ASN A 59 -11.54 13.33 -6.88
C ASN A 59 -10.84 13.97 -8.08
N LYS A 60 -10.76 15.30 -8.18
CA LYS A 60 -9.97 15.97 -9.23
C LYS A 60 -8.48 15.71 -9.04
N PHE A 61 -7.99 15.73 -7.81
CA PHE A 61 -6.57 15.54 -7.51
C PHE A 61 -6.16 14.06 -7.39
N SER A 62 -7.04 13.20 -6.85
CA SER A 62 -6.78 11.77 -6.73
C SER A 62 -8.03 10.97 -7.17
N PRO A 63 -8.28 10.85 -8.49
CA PRO A 63 -9.52 10.26 -9.01
C PRO A 63 -9.58 8.74 -8.86
N THR A 64 -8.43 8.08 -8.88
CA THR A 64 -8.36 6.64 -9.06
C THR A 64 -7.09 6.03 -8.47
N ALA A 65 -7.09 4.71 -8.34
CA ALA A 65 -5.96 3.97 -7.80
C ALA A 65 -4.73 4.10 -8.70
N TYR A 66 -3.60 4.38 -8.07
CA TYR A 66 -2.30 4.49 -8.72
C TYR A 66 -1.23 3.86 -7.85
N MET A 67 -0.10 3.59 -8.48
CA MET A 67 1.11 3.09 -7.87
C MET A 67 2.24 4.09 -8.13
N GLU A 68 2.98 4.47 -7.09
CA GLU A 68 4.28 5.13 -7.27
C GLU A 68 5.34 4.07 -7.60
N ILE A 69 6.10 4.30 -8.67
CA ILE A 69 7.21 3.44 -9.12
C ILE A 69 8.41 4.27 -9.54
N ASN A 70 9.62 3.75 -9.30
CA ASN A 70 10.85 4.35 -9.78
C ASN A 70 10.89 4.40 -11.33
N PRO A 71 11.26 5.53 -11.97
CA PRO A 71 11.28 5.64 -13.43
C PRO A 71 12.21 4.64 -14.13
N ASP A 72 13.35 4.29 -13.53
CA ASP A 72 14.33 3.39 -14.13
C ASP A 72 13.80 1.95 -14.11
N ALA A 73 13.19 1.54 -13.00
CA ALA A 73 12.52 0.24 -12.90
C ALA A 73 11.33 0.14 -13.87
N ALA A 74 10.55 1.22 -14.02
CA ALA A 74 9.45 1.26 -14.97
C ALA A 74 9.95 1.16 -16.43
N ALA A 75 11.07 1.80 -16.76
CA ALA A 75 11.68 1.72 -18.08
C ALA A 75 12.13 0.30 -18.43
N GLU A 76 12.73 -0.43 -17.48
CA GLU A 76 13.11 -1.84 -17.68
C GLU A 76 11.90 -2.77 -17.89
N LEU A 77 10.77 -2.45 -17.26
CA LEU A 77 9.50 -3.14 -17.45
C LEU A 77 8.74 -2.72 -18.71
N GLY A 78 9.22 -1.70 -19.43
CA GLY A 78 8.53 -1.11 -20.57
C GLY A 78 7.19 -0.46 -20.20
N VAL A 79 7.03 0.01 -18.96
CA VAL A 79 5.79 0.63 -18.45
C VAL A 79 5.89 2.16 -18.59
N GLY A 80 4.89 2.76 -19.22
CA GLY A 80 4.79 4.20 -19.38
C GLY A 80 4.23 4.92 -18.15
N HIS A 81 4.54 6.22 -18.04
CA HIS A 81 3.94 7.06 -17.02
C HIS A 81 2.42 7.17 -17.24
N MET A 82 1.65 6.92 -16.19
CA MET A 82 0.18 6.88 -16.19
C MET A 82 -0.40 5.81 -17.11
N GLU A 83 0.35 4.74 -17.37
CA GLU A 83 -0.17 3.53 -17.99
C GLU A 83 -0.82 2.61 -16.94
N TYR A 84 -1.87 1.88 -17.30
CA TYR A 84 -2.41 0.86 -16.41
C TYR A 84 -1.48 -0.35 -16.36
N VAL A 85 -1.28 -0.85 -15.15
CA VAL A 85 -0.58 -2.10 -14.89
C VAL A 85 -1.38 -2.95 -13.90
N ARG A 86 -1.13 -4.25 -13.94
CA ARG A 86 -1.63 -5.19 -12.94
C ARG A 86 -0.53 -5.52 -11.95
N LEU A 87 -0.80 -5.23 -10.69
CA LEU A 87 -0.03 -5.72 -9.56
C LEU A 87 -0.53 -7.10 -9.19
N VAL A 88 0.37 -8.08 -9.18
CA VAL A 88 0.06 -9.46 -8.79
C VAL A 88 0.86 -9.83 -7.56
N SER A 89 0.18 -10.38 -6.56
CA SER A 89 0.75 -10.92 -5.34
C SER A 89 0.36 -12.39 -5.21
N ARG A 90 0.91 -13.12 -4.23
CA ARG A 90 0.51 -14.53 -3.97
C ARG A 90 -0.96 -14.70 -3.57
N ARG A 91 -1.66 -13.63 -3.18
CA ARG A 91 -3.06 -13.68 -2.72
C ARG A 91 -4.08 -13.22 -3.76
N GLY A 92 -3.63 -12.47 -4.76
CA GLY A 92 -4.52 -11.79 -5.69
C GLY A 92 -3.84 -10.62 -6.37
N ASP A 93 -4.63 -9.86 -7.09
CA ASP A 93 -4.19 -8.81 -8.00
C ASP A 93 -5.01 -7.52 -7.87
N ALA A 94 -4.45 -6.41 -8.39
CA ALA A 94 -5.12 -5.12 -8.48
C ALA A 94 -4.61 -4.35 -9.71
N VAL A 95 -5.52 -3.63 -10.37
CA VAL A 95 -5.17 -2.74 -11.50
C VAL A 95 -5.01 -1.31 -11.01
N VAL A 96 -3.90 -0.68 -11.39
CA VAL A 96 -3.51 0.67 -10.95
C VAL A 96 -2.82 1.42 -12.09
N LEU A 97 -2.86 2.76 -12.04
CA LEU A 97 -2.01 3.59 -12.91
C LEU A 97 -0.56 3.63 -12.39
N ALA A 98 0.43 3.53 -13.27
CA ALA A 98 1.85 3.63 -12.92
C ALA A 98 2.32 5.08 -12.89
N GLN A 99 2.42 5.68 -11.71
CA GLN A 99 2.95 7.02 -11.52
C GLN A 99 4.47 6.97 -11.27
N HIS A 100 5.24 7.33 -12.29
CA HIS A 100 6.70 7.42 -12.16
C HIS A 100 7.12 8.52 -11.18
N THR A 101 8.02 8.19 -10.26
CA THR A 101 8.54 9.12 -9.25
C THR A 101 9.84 8.62 -8.64
N GLN A 102 10.76 9.54 -8.33
CA GLN A 102 12.02 9.23 -7.65
C GLN A 102 11.87 9.11 -6.12
N ARG A 103 10.63 9.15 -5.60
CA ARG A 103 10.33 9.02 -4.16
C ARG A 103 10.41 7.60 -3.64
N VAL A 104 10.26 6.60 -4.51
CA VAL A 104 10.34 5.19 -4.13
C VAL A 104 11.63 4.58 -4.68
N PRO A 105 12.29 3.67 -3.93
CA PRO A 105 13.45 2.93 -4.42
C PRO A 105 13.13 2.12 -5.68
N TYR A 106 14.18 1.79 -6.44
CA TYR A 106 14.10 1.00 -7.66
C TYR A 106 13.31 -0.32 -7.52
N ASN A 107 13.47 -1.04 -6.41
CA ASN A 107 12.82 -2.34 -6.15
C ASN A 107 11.57 -2.25 -5.26
N MET A 108 10.92 -1.08 -5.19
CA MET A 108 9.76 -0.86 -4.34
C MET A 108 8.67 -0.06 -5.05
N VAL A 109 7.42 -0.37 -4.68
CA VAL A 109 6.24 0.36 -5.13
C VAL A 109 5.37 0.77 -3.96
N PHE A 110 4.61 1.85 -4.14
CA PHE A 110 3.67 2.36 -3.13
C PHE A 110 2.27 2.53 -3.72
N VAL A 111 1.25 2.00 -3.06
CA VAL A 111 -0.16 2.12 -3.48
C VAL A 111 -1.02 2.67 -2.35
N PRO A 112 -1.78 3.76 -2.55
CA PRO A 112 -2.71 4.26 -1.54
C PRO A 112 -3.86 3.27 -1.29
N PHE A 113 -4.20 3.02 -0.02
CA PHE A 113 -5.22 2.00 0.33
C PHE A 113 -6.67 2.50 0.24
N HIS A 114 -6.89 3.73 -0.22
CA HIS A 114 -8.19 4.39 -0.18
C HIS A 114 -9.20 3.85 -1.19
N PHE A 115 -8.73 3.17 -2.24
CA PHE A 115 -9.55 2.78 -3.38
C PHE A 115 -10.19 1.41 -3.18
N TYR A 116 -11.43 1.28 -3.65
CA TYR A 116 -12.20 0.05 -3.59
C TYR A 116 -11.47 -1.09 -4.33
N ASP A 117 -11.52 -2.28 -3.74
CA ASP A 117 -10.99 -3.54 -4.29
C ASP A 117 -9.58 -3.43 -4.91
N CYS A 118 -8.66 -2.76 -4.20
CA CYS A 118 -7.31 -2.43 -4.68
C CYS A 118 -6.22 -3.06 -3.79
N VAL A 119 -5.31 -2.25 -3.22
CA VAL A 119 -4.09 -2.73 -2.55
C VAL A 119 -4.33 -3.76 -1.43
N ASN A 120 -5.46 -3.72 -0.74
CA ASN A 120 -5.75 -4.67 0.33
C ASN A 120 -5.92 -6.11 -0.17
N ARG A 121 -6.22 -6.32 -1.47
CA ARG A 121 -6.21 -7.65 -2.11
C ARG A 121 -4.81 -8.27 -2.15
N LEU A 122 -3.77 -7.42 -2.13
CA LEU A 122 -2.37 -7.81 -2.26
C LEU A 122 -1.72 -8.11 -0.90
N SER A 123 -2.34 -7.66 0.19
CA SER A 123 -1.78 -7.67 1.54
C SER A 123 -1.69 -9.07 2.15
N LEU A 124 -0.57 -9.35 2.82
CA LEU A 124 -0.38 -10.57 3.59
C LEU A 124 -1.30 -10.63 4.83
N GLY A 125 -1.98 -11.76 5.03
CA GLY A 125 -2.83 -12.04 6.20
C GLY A 125 -2.06 -12.37 7.48
N LEU A 126 -0.83 -11.89 7.62
CA LEU A 126 0.03 -12.11 8.79
C LEU A 126 -0.42 -11.18 9.91
N LEU A 127 -0.65 -11.76 11.09
CA LEU A 127 -1.11 -11.04 12.29
C LEU A 127 -0.05 -11.13 13.39
N ASP A 128 0.16 -10.02 14.08
CA ASP A 128 0.95 -9.99 15.31
C ASP A 128 0.35 -10.97 16.36
N PRO A 129 1.15 -11.85 16.98
CA PRO A 129 0.64 -12.88 17.88
C PRO A 129 -0.03 -12.33 19.14
N HIS A 130 0.28 -11.10 19.55
CA HIS A 130 -0.25 -10.49 20.78
C HIS A 130 -1.46 -9.59 20.52
N SER A 131 -1.29 -8.61 19.65
CA SER A 131 -2.28 -7.56 19.35
C SER A 131 -3.22 -7.91 18.21
N ARG A 132 -2.92 -8.96 17.43
CA ARG A 132 -3.65 -9.34 16.21
C ARG A 132 -3.65 -8.25 15.13
N GLN A 133 -2.70 -7.33 15.18
CA GLN A 133 -2.55 -6.29 14.15
C GLN A 133 -1.97 -6.89 12.86
N PRO A 134 -2.53 -6.55 11.69
CA PRO A 134 -2.07 -7.05 10.40
C PRO A 134 -0.82 -6.35 9.86
N ALA A 135 0.02 -7.11 9.16
CA ALA A 135 1.27 -6.63 8.53
C ALA A 135 1.03 -5.97 7.15
N PHE A 136 0.30 -4.85 7.08
CA PHE A 136 -0.08 -4.19 5.81
C PHE A 136 1.04 -3.47 5.04
N LYS A 137 2.25 -3.37 5.59
CA LYS A 137 3.35 -2.57 5.02
C LYS A 137 4.44 -3.42 4.37
N GLN A 138 4.25 -4.73 4.33
CA GLN A 138 5.25 -5.70 3.94
C GLN A 138 4.56 -6.79 3.11
N ALA A 139 4.61 -6.62 1.79
CA ALA A 139 4.20 -7.64 0.83
C ALA A 139 5.17 -7.61 -0.36
N ALA A 140 5.16 -8.68 -1.17
CA ALA A 140 5.88 -8.74 -2.42
C ALA A 140 4.90 -8.85 -3.59
N VAL A 141 5.23 -8.18 -4.69
CA VAL A 141 4.44 -8.16 -5.92
C VAL A 141 5.32 -8.26 -7.16
N ARG A 142 4.71 -8.70 -8.26
CA ARG A 142 5.20 -8.45 -9.61
C ARG A 142 4.26 -7.51 -10.35
N ILE A 143 4.80 -6.88 -11.38
CA ILE A 143 4.10 -5.91 -12.22
C ILE A 143 3.94 -6.55 -13.59
N GLU A 144 2.72 -6.53 -14.10
CA GLU A 144 2.39 -7.04 -15.43
C GLU A 144 1.74 -5.94 -16.27
N GLN A 145 2.09 -5.89 -17.55
CA GLN A 145 1.38 -5.10 -18.55
C GLN A 145 -0.03 -5.68 -18.76
N VAL A 146 -0.97 -4.79 -19.09
CA VAL A 146 -2.37 -5.16 -19.35
C VAL A 146 -2.92 -4.45 -20.56
N ASP A 147 -4.02 -4.98 -21.09
CA ASP A 147 -4.81 -4.26 -22.09
C ASP A 147 -5.36 -2.96 -21.50
N GLN A 148 -4.97 -1.84 -22.12
CA GLN A 148 -5.27 -0.51 -21.58
C GLN A 148 -6.76 -0.16 -21.67
N LEU A 149 -7.48 -0.67 -22.67
CA LEU A 149 -8.90 -0.40 -22.85
C LEU A 149 -9.72 -1.13 -21.77
N GLU A 150 -9.40 -2.39 -21.53
CA GLU A 150 -10.03 -3.19 -20.50
C GLU A 150 -9.71 -2.67 -19.10
N ALA A 151 -8.45 -2.32 -18.84
CA ALA A 151 -8.06 -1.72 -17.57
C ALA A 151 -8.79 -0.38 -17.30
N ALA A 152 -8.95 0.46 -18.33
CA ALA A 152 -9.71 1.70 -18.22
C ALA A 152 -11.20 1.45 -17.94
N ARG A 153 -11.80 0.42 -18.57
CA ARG A 153 -13.18 0.00 -18.31
C ARG A 153 -13.36 -0.43 -16.86
N LEU A 154 -12.51 -1.33 -16.37
CA LEU A 154 -12.50 -1.81 -14.98
C LEU A 154 -12.31 -0.65 -14.00
N ASN A 155 -11.38 0.27 -14.28
CA ASN A 155 -11.15 1.44 -13.45
C ASN A 155 -12.39 2.30 -13.29
N ARG A 156 -13.10 2.55 -14.39
CA ARG A 156 -14.35 3.33 -14.38
C ARG A 156 -15.44 2.63 -13.57
N GLU A 157 -15.55 1.31 -13.66
CA GLU A 157 -16.51 0.52 -12.87
C GLU A 157 -16.21 0.57 -11.37
N MET A 158 -14.93 0.44 -10.99
CA MET A 158 -14.53 0.49 -9.57
C MET A 158 -14.74 1.87 -8.94
N ARG A 159 -14.79 2.94 -9.74
CA ARG A 159 -15.09 4.31 -9.26
C ARG A 159 -16.55 4.52 -8.92
N ALA A 160 -17.45 3.61 -9.31
CA ALA A 160 -18.87 3.71 -8.98
C ALA A 160 -19.18 3.24 -7.55
N TYR A 161 -18.24 2.55 -6.90
CA TYR A 161 -18.29 2.13 -5.49
C TYR A 161 -17.61 3.16 -4.58
#